data_AF-A0A2N8DSY8-F1
#
_entry.id   AF-A0A2N8DSY8-F1
#
_cell.length_a   1.000
_cell.length_b   1.000
_cell.length_c   1.000
_cell.angle_alpha   90.00
_cell.angle_beta   90.00
_cell.angle_gamma   90.00
#
_symmetry.space_group_name_H-M   'P 1'
#
loop_
_entity.id
_entity.type
_entity.pdbx_description
1 polymer ?
#
loop_
_entity_poly.entity_id
_entity_poly.type
_entity_poly.pdbx_seq_one_letter_code
_entity_poly.pdbx_strand_id
1 'polypeptide(L)'
;MKRLFLGPLFGVLFVLAGCAKAEPHCEDFLAKLSDKPEFVELLECTQDNDIQGKPFLARYRVKGLDALEAERYMNQSFGLPKLQHMCCGWDSAPFFYRDKKTNVGYMLGMGSEETPIDKRDSWSDIKYFYINVSLFTEET
;
A
#
# COMPACT_ATOMS: atom_id res chain seq x y z
N MET A 1 44.81 -60.65 -2.52
CA MET A 1 44.52 -59.77 -1.36
C MET A 1 43.60 -58.65 -1.84
N LYS A 2 42.35 -58.64 -1.38
CA LYS A 2 41.34 -57.61 -1.67
C LYS A 2 41.71 -56.33 -0.90
N ARG A 3 41.71 -55.17 -1.56
CA ARG A 3 41.58 -53.87 -0.88
C ARG A 3 40.47 -53.09 -1.57
N LEU A 4 39.30 -53.15 -0.92
CA LEU A 4 38.15 -52.28 -1.10
C LEU A 4 38.42 -50.99 -0.31
N PHE A 5 38.35 -49.83 -0.97
CA PHE A 5 38.11 -48.53 -0.33
C PHE A 5 37.35 -47.69 -1.36
N LEU A 6 36.02 -47.83 -1.42
CA LEU A 6 35.03 -46.98 -0.72
C LEU A 6 35.21 -45.50 -1.11
N GLY A 7 34.63 -45.12 -2.25
CA GLY A 7 34.55 -43.73 -2.70
C GLY A 7 33.50 -42.94 -1.90
N PRO A 8 33.70 -41.63 -1.68
CA PRO A 8 32.73 -40.82 -0.99
C PRO A 8 31.59 -40.47 -1.96
N LEU A 9 30.38 -40.93 -1.65
CA LEU A 9 29.14 -40.52 -2.29
C LEU A 9 28.90 -39.04 -1.95
N PHE A 10 29.09 -38.15 -2.92
CA PHE A 10 28.75 -36.73 -2.80
C PHE A 10 27.23 -36.58 -2.95
N GLY A 11 26.51 -36.69 -1.84
CA GLY A 11 25.05 -36.49 -1.81
C GLY A 11 24.71 -35.00 -1.92
N VAL A 12 24.45 -34.53 -3.15
CA VAL A 12 23.90 -33.19 -3.38
C VAL A 12 22.41 -33.23 -3.04
N LEU A 13 22.06 -32.74 -1.85
CA LEU A 13 20.67 -32.57 -1.43
C LEU A 13 20.14 -31.28 -2.06
N PHE A 14 19.53 -31.38 -3.24
CA PHE A 14 18.77 -30.27 -3.84
C PHE A 14 17.50 -30.03 -3.01
N VAL A 15 17.55 -29.07 -2.09
CA VAL A 15 16.36 -28.56 -1.41
C VAL A 15 15.59 -27.71 -2.42
N LEU A 16 14.54 -28.29 -3.01
CA LEU A 16 13.55 -27.56 -3.79
C LEU A 16 12.74 -26.68 -2.82
N ALA A 17 13.23 -25.45 -2.60
CA ALA A 17 12.46 -24.42 -1.91
C ALA A 17 11.32 -23.97 -2.83
N GLY A 18 10.14 -24.57 -2.65
CA GLY A 18 8.92 -24.10 -3.29
C GLY A 18 8.57 -22.71 -2.77
N CYS A 19 8.65 -21.70 -3.64
CA CYS A 19 8.12 -20.37 -3.35
C CYS A 19 6.59 -20.45 -3.41
N ALA A 20 5.95 -20.76 -2.29
CA ALA A 20 4.51 -20.54 -2.16
C ALA A 20 4.29 -19.02 -2.21
N LYS A 21 3.72 -18.52 -3.32
CA LYS A 21 3.21 -17.14 -3.37
C LYS A 21 2.05 -17.07 -2.38
N ALA A 22 2.19 -16.26 -1.33
CA ALA A 22 1.09 -16.01 -0.41
C ALA A 22 -0.04 -15.31 -1.18
N GLU A 23 -1.26 -15.80 -1.01
CA GLU A 23 -2.44 -15.17 -1.61
C GLU A 23 -2.65 -13.76 -1.03
N PRO A 24 -2.98 -12.77 -1.86
CA PRO A 24 -3.34 -11.44 -1.38
C PRO A 24 -4.53 -11.53 -0.43
N HIS A 25 -4.46 -10.84 0.70
CA HIS A 25 -5.56 -10.72 1.66
C HIS A 25 -5.62 -9.28 2.17
N CYS A 26 -6.73 -8.95 2.84
CA CYS A 26 -6.88 -7.65 3.45
C CYS A 26 -5.94 -7.46 4.64
N GLU A 27 -5.17 -6.37 4.61
CA GLU A 27 -4.17 -6.02 5.61
C GLU A 27 -3.88 -4.52 5.59
N ASP A 28 -3.02 -4.04 6.49
CA ASP A 28 -2.51 -2.67 6.45
C ASP A 28 -1.46 -2.53 5.33
N PHE A 29 -1.91 -2.22 4.12
CA PHE A 29 -1.04 -2.07 2.95
C PHE A 29 0.04 -1.00 3.12
N LEU A 30 -0.28 0.15 3.73
CA LEU A 30 0.69 1.21 3.97
C LEU A 30 1.81 0.75 4.90
N ALA A 31 1.48 0.02 5.97
CA ALA A 31 2.48 -0.56 6.89
C ALA A 31 3.25 -1.73 6.27
N LYS A 32 2.64 -2.50 5.36
CA LYS A 32 3.32 -3.55 4.59
C LYS A 32 4.38 -2.96 3.64
N LEU A 33 4.03 -1.86 2.97
CA LEU A 33 4.82 -1.31 1.87
C LEU A 33 5.88 -0.30 2.33
N SER A 34 5.70 0.35 3.47
CA SER A 34 6.58 1.42 3.96
C SER A 34 6.53 1.57 5.49
N ASP A 35 7.36 2.47 6.02
CA ASP A 35 7.29 2.88 7.43
C ASP A 35 6.12 3.85 7.65
N LYS A 36 4.92 3.28 7.86
CA LYS A 36 3.68 4.06 7.98
C LYS A 36 3.65 4.84 9.30
N PRO A 37 3.45 6.17 9.29
CA PRO A 37 3.33 6.96 10.51
C PRO A 37 2.14 6.53 11.36
N GLU A 38 2.28 6.59 12.69
CA GLU A 38 1.22 6.19 13.64
C GLU A 38 -0.05 7.05 13.52
N PHE A 39 0.06 8.31 13.10
CA PHE A 39 -1.09 9.19 12.90
C PHE A 39 -1.94 8.81 11.68
N VAL A 40 -1.46 7.91 10.81
CA VAL A 40 -2.23 7.35 9.69
C VAL A 40 -2.96 6.09 10.16
N GLU A 41 -4.18 6.29 10.64
CA GLU A 41 -5.01 5.25 11.25
C GLU A 41 -5.67 4.40 10.17
N LEU A 42 -5.47 3.07 10.20
CA LEU A 42 -6.25 2.15 9.37
C LEU A 42 -7.67 2.05 9.95
N LEU A 43 -8.68 2.40 9.16
CA LEU A 43 -10.09 2.25 9.55
C LEU A 43 -10.61 0.85 9.24
N GLU A 44 -10.38 0.41 8.02
CA GLU A 44 -10.90 -0.85 7.50
C GLU A 44 -10.07 -1.33 6.32
N CYS A 45 -10.10 -2.64 6.10
CA CYS A 45 -9.78 -3.24 4.81
C CYS A 45 -10.89 -4.23 4.46
N THR A 46 -11.47 -4.09 3.27
CA THR A 46 -12.51 -4.98 2.76
C THR A 46 -12.16 -5.47 1.35
N GLN A 47 -12.75 -6.58 0.93
CA GLN A 47 -12.72 -6.99 -0.47
C GLN A 47 -14.01 -6.53 -1.14
N ASP A 48 -13.88 -5.70 -2.17
CA ASP A 48 -15.02 -5.33 -3.00
C ASP A 48 -15.25 -6.42 -4.04
N ASN A 49 -16.32 -7.20 -3.87
CA ASN A 49 -16.64 -8.32 -4.76
C ASN A 49 -17.45 -7.90 -5.99
N ASP A 50 -17.94 -6.66 -6.03
CA ASP A 50 -18.79 -6.14 -7.09
C ASP A 50 -17.96 -5.44 -8.17
N ILE A 51 -16.72 -5.06 -7.87
CA ILE A 51 -15.76 -4.49 -8.82
C ILE A 51 -14.95 -5.59 -9.53
N GLN A 52 -14.75 -5.45 -10.84
CA GLN A 52 -13.84 -6.30 -11.62
C GLN A 52 -12.43 -6.26 -11.03
N GLY A 53 -11.75 -7.40 -10.88
CA GLY A 53 -10.49 -7.47 -10.13
C GLY A 53 -10.66 -7.80 -8.66
N LYS A 54 -11.90 -7.83 -8.17
CA LYS A 54 -12.30 -8.04 -6.76
C LYS A 54 -11.31 -7.43 -5.77
N PRO A 55 -11.01 -6.12 -5.89
CA PRO A 55 -9.86 -5.54 -5.24
C PRO A 55 -10.03 -5.53 -3.72
N PHE A 56 -8.90 -5.60 -3.01
CA PHE A 56 -8.87 -5.26 -1.60
C PHE A 56 -8.73 -3.75 -1.45
N LEU A 57 -9.61 -3.14 -0.65
CA LEU A 57 -9.70 -1.71 -0.42
C LEU A 57 -9.36 -1.43 1.05
N ALA A 58 -8.24 -0.77 1.30
CA ALA A 58 -7.89 -0.27 2.62
C ALA A 58 -8.14 1.24 2.70
N ARG A 59 -8.88 1.65 3.74
CA ARG A 59 -9.18 3.06 4.00
C ARG A 59 -8.52 3.51 5.29
N TYR A 60 -7.87 4.66 5.22
CA TYR A 60 -7.15 5.26 6.33
C TYR A 60 -7.72 6.63 6.67
N ARG A 61 -7.50 7.07 7.90
CA ARG A 61 -7.88 8.39 8.41
C ARG A 61 -6.67 9.14 8.92
N VAL A 62 -6.65 10.43 8.64
CA VAL A 62 -5.63 11.38 9.08
C VAL A 62 -6.34 12.63 9.60
N LYS A 63 -5.94 13.17 10.74
CA LYS A 63 -6.48 14.46 11.24
C LYS A 63 -5.99 15.60 10.35
N GLY A 64 -6.78 16.66 10.17
CA GLY A 64 -6.35 17.83 9.39
C GLY A 64 -5.03 18.44 9.84
N LEU A 65 -4.76 18.42 11.16
CA LEU A 65 -3.49 18.90 11.74
C LEU A 65 -2.26 18.11 11.26
N ASP A 66 -2.45 16.84 10.87
CA ASP A 66 -1.41 15.94 10.38
C ASP A 66 -1.42 15.80 8.84
N ALA A 67 -2.39 16.41 8.16
CA ALA A 67 -2.63 16.18 6.73
C ALA A 67 -1.46 16.59 5.84
N LEU A 68 -0.76 17.67 6.19
CA LEU A 68 0.42 18.10 5.45
C LEU A 68 1.56 17.08 5.56
N GLU A 69 1.72 16.47 6.73
CA GLU A 69 2.73 15.44 6.95
C GLU A 69 2.33 14.12 6.27
N ALA A 70 1.05 13.77 6.29
CA ALA A 70 0.53 12.64 5.51
C ALA A 70 0.77 12.82 4.00
N GLU A 71 0.54 14.01 3.43
CA GLU A 71 0.83 14.27 2.02
C GLU A 71 2.32 14.07 1.71
N ARG A 72 3.21 14.57 2.58
CA ARG A 72 4.66 14.37 2.43
C ARG A 72 5.03 12.89 2.49
N TYR A 73 4.51 12.16 3.45
CA TYR A 73 4.71 10.71 3.56
C TYR A 73 4.24 10.00 2.28
N MET A 74 3.03 10.30 1.78
CA MET A 74 2.51 9.67 0.58
C MET A 74 3.36 9.99 -0.66
N ASN A 75 3.85 11.21 -0.77
CA ASN A 75 4.75 11.62 -1.83
C ASN A 75 6.13 10.94 -1.74
N GLN A 76 6.73 10.88 -0.55
CA GLN A 76 8.07 10.33 -0.36
C GLN A 76 8.10 8.81 -0.47
N SER A 77 7.11 8.12 0.10
CA SER A 77 7.04 6.66 0.12
C SER A 77 6.58 6.10 -1.22
N PHE A 78 5.63 6.76 -1.89
CA PHE A 78 4.97 6.19 -3.07
C PHE A 78 5.08 7.05 -4.32
N GLY A 79 5.37 8.35 -4.20
CA GLY A 79 5.37 9.28 -5.33
C GLY A 79 4.02 9.95 -5.60
N LEU A 80 3.06 9.86 -4.66
CA LEU A 80 1.73 10.46 -4.81
C LEU A 80 1.86 11.97 -5.10
N PRO A 81 1.19 12.51 -6.14
CA PRO A 81 1.17 13.94 -6.40
C PRO A 81 0.55 14.73 -5.25
N LYS A 82 0.92 16.01 -5.14
CA LYS A 82 0.30 16.93 -4.18
C LYS A 82 -1.20 17.04 -4.44
N LEU A 83 -1.98 17.12 -3.36
CA LEU A 83 -3.41 17.34 -3.39
C LEU A 83 -3.71 18.71 -3.99
N GLN A 84 -4.77 18.79 -4.77
CA GLN A 84 -5.30 20.02 -5.33
C GLN A 84 -6.70 20.25 -4.79
N HIS A 85 -7.04 21.50 -4.50
CA HIS A 85 -8.41 21.85 -4.16
C HIS A 85 -9.21 21.95 -5.47
N MET A 86 -10.14 21.02 -5.69
CA MET A 86 -10.93 20.92 -6.91
C MET A 86 -12.41 20.75 -6.55
N CYS A 87 -13.28 21.52 -7.22
CA CYS A 87 -14.70 21.70 -6.86
C CYS A 87 -14.89 22.22 -5.43
N CYS A 88 -14.69 21.31 -4.48
CA CYS A 88 -15.37 21.30 -3.21
C CYS A 88 -14.54 20.58 -2.13
N GLY A 89 -13.33 20.11 -2.46
CA GLY A 89 -12.47 19.39 -1.54
C GLY A 89 -11.05 19.27 -2.06
N TRP A 90 -10.20 18.66 -1.26
CA TRP A 90 -8.82 18.35 -1.62
C TRP A 90 -8.72 16.93 -2.12
N ASP A 91 -8.06 16.73 -3.26
CA ASP A 91 -7.83 15.38 -3.78
C ASP A 91 -6.51 15.31 -4.56
N SER A 92 -5.91 14.13 -4.54
CA SER A 92 -4.81 13.76 -5.41
C SER A 92 -5.35 13.28 -6.76
N ALA A 93 -4.58 13.45 -7.83
CA ALA A 93 -4.84 12.67 -9.04
C ALA A 93 -4.67 11.16 -8.73
N PRO A 94 -5.48 10.26 -9.31
CA PRO A 94 -5.29 8.83 -9.16
C PRO A 94 -3.85 8.42 -9.49
N PHE A 95 -3.23 7.63 -8.61
CA PHE A 95 -1.82 7.30 -8.74
C PHE A 95 -1.59 5.80 -8.63
N PHE A 96 -0.94 5.24 -9.65
CA PHE A 96 -0.56 3.84 -9.67
C PHE A 96 0.85 3.66 -9.11
N TYR A 97 0.95 2.91 -8.03
CA TYR A 97 2.20 2.50 -7.40
C TYR A 97 2.47 1.02 -7.68
N ARG A 98 3.72 0.68 -8.02
CA ARG A 98 4.15 -0.71 -8.19
C ARG A 98 5.22 -1.03 -7.18
N ASP A 99 4.97 -2.02 -6.32
CA ASP A 99 5.93 -2.44 -5.31
C ASP A 99 7.19 -3.00 -5.99
N LYS A 100 8.34 -2.45 -5.62
CA LYS A 100 9.64 -2.84 -6.19
C LYS A 100 10.06 -4.26 -5.77
N LYS A 101 9.54 -4.77 -4.65
CA LYS A 101 9.90 -6.10 -4.13
C LYS A 101 9.08 -7.21 -4.76
N THR A 102 7.75 -7.02 -4.85
CA THR A 102 6.81 -8.05 -5.31
C THR A 102 6.26 -7.81 -6.71
N ASN A 103 6.51 -6.64 -7.30
CA ASN A 103 5.95 -6.17 -8.58
C ASN A 103 4.41 -6.03 -8.58
N VAL A 104 3.77 -6.12 -7.42
CA VAL A 104 2.33 -5.96 -7.24
C VAL A 104 1.93 -4.50 -7.41
N GLY A 105 0.80 -4.27 -8.10
CA GLY A 105 0.24 -2.95 -8.37
C GLY A 105 -0.80 -2.51 -7.34
N TYR A 106 -0.76 -1.23 -7.00
CA TYR A 106 -1.70 -0.57 -6.09
C TYR A 106 -2.18 0.73 -6.73
N MET A 107 -3.48 1.03 -6.60
CA MET A 107 -3.96 2.39 -6.79
C MET A 107 -4.04 3.10 -5.44
N LEU A 108 -3.45 4.30 -5.40
CA LEU A 108 -3.36 5.14 -4.22
C LEU A 108 -4.08 6.46 -4.47
N GLY A 109 -4.73 6.98 -3.44
CA GLY A 109 -5.31 8.31 -3.44
C GLY A 109 -5.36 8.88 -2.03
N MET A 110 -5.35 10.21 -1.93
CA MET A 110 -5.53 10.92 -0.68
C MET A 110 -6.38 12.17 -0.91
N GLY A 111 -7.35 12.42 -0.03
CA GLY A 111 -8.22 13.58 -0.14
C GLY A 111 -8.99 13.89 1.12
N SER A 112 -9.73 14.99 1.11
CA SER A 112 -10.69 15.35 2.15
C SER A 112 -12.11 14.97 1.72
N GLU A 113 -13.04 14.98 2.68
CA GLU A 113 -14.45 15.19 2.34
C GLU A 113 -14.67 16.61 1.77
N GLU A 114 -15.89 16.91 1.36
CA GLU A 114 -16.25 18.26 0.95
C GLU A 114 -15.97 19.27 2.07
N THR A 115 -15.36 20.39 1.71
CA THR A 115 -14.94 21.44 2.63
C THR A 115 -14.86 22.79 1.91
N PRO A 116 -15.25 23.91 2.57
CA PRO A 116 -15.03 25.24 2.03
C PRO A 116 -13.57 25.72 2.19
N ILE A 117 -12.73 24.95 2.88
CA ILE A 117 -11.35 25.33 3.18
C ILE A 117 -10.46 25.06 1.96
N ASP A 118 -10.16 26.10 1.20
CA ASP A 118 -9.41 26.05 -0.07
C ASP A 118 -7.91 26.40 0.07
N LYS A 119 -7.45 26.69 1.28
CA LYS A 119 -6.04 26.99 1.59
C LYS A 119 -5.37 25.85 2.34
N ARG A 120 -4.20 25.45 1.85
CA ARG A 120 -3.38 24.39 2.45
C ARG A 120 -2.95 24.71 3.89
N ASP A 121 -2.63 25.98 4.15
CA ASP A 121 -2.22 26.43 5.49
C ASP A 121 -3.38 26.40 6.51
N SER A 122 -4.61 26.18 6.06
CA SER A 122 -5.82 26.04 6.88
C SER A 122 -6.28 24.59 7.03
N TRP A 123 -5.47 23.60 6.62
CA TRP A 123 -5.82 22.19 6.70
C TRP A 123 -6.10 21.70 8.13
N SER A 124 -5.55 22.34 9.15
CA SER A 124 -5.87 22.04 10.56
C SER A 124 -7.37 22.22 10.89
N ASP A 125 -8.09 23.03 10.12
CA ASP A 125 -9.52 23.30 10.31
C ASP A 125 -10.41 22.23 9.65
N ILE A 126 -9.84 21.40 8.77
CA ILE A 126 -10.51 20.26 8.16
C ILE A 126 -10.42 19.08 9.14
N LYS A 127 -11.55 18.47 9.49
CA LYS A 127 -11.58 17.42 10.52
C LYS A 127 -10.68 16.23 10.16
N TYR A 128 -10.86 15.70 8.95
CA TYR A 128 -10.13 14.52 8.49
C TYR A 128 -9.80 14.59 7.00
N PHE A 129 -8.69 13.95 6.68
CA PHE A 129 -8.33 13.49 5.35
C PHE A 129 -8.36 11.95 5.36
N TYR A 130 -8.52 11.38 4.18
CA TYR A 130 -8.55 9.95 3.97
C TYR A 130 -7.52 9.55 2.93
N ILE A 131 -6.88 8.40 3.16
CA ILE A 131 -6.05 7.73 2.16
C ILE A 131 -6.79 6.46 1.76
N ASN A 132 -6.87 6.18 0.47
CA ASN A 132 -7.44 4.96 -0.08
C ASN A 132 -6.35 4.19 -0.82
N VAL A 133 -6.27 2.88 -0.55
CA VAL A 133 -5.36 1.96 -1.21
C VAL A 133 -6.15 0.79 -1.77
N SER A 134 -6.05 0.58 -3.08
CA SER A 134 -6.70 -0.52 -3.79
C SER A 134 -5.65 -1.49 -4.34
N LEU A 135 -5.75 -2.76 -3.97
CA LEU A 135 -4.93 -3.85 -4.48
C LEU A 135 -5.77 -4.72 -5.42
N PHE A 136 -5.40 -4.79 -6.70
CA PHE A 136 -6.09 -5.62 -7.69
C PHE A 136 -5.60 -7.07 -7.60
N THR A 137 -6.53 -8.02 -7.53
CA THR A 137 -6.21 -9.44 -7.30
C THR A 137 -6.04 -10.25 -8.59
N GLU A 138 -6.38 -9.67 -9.75
CA GLU A 138 -6.30 -10.34 -11.06
C GLU A 138 -4.90 -10.31 -11.71
N GLU A 139 -3.92 -9.59 -11.15
CA GLU A 139 -2.54 -9.49 -11.70
C GLU A 139 -1.46 -10.29 -10.93
N THR A 140 -1.83 -11.07 -9.91
CA THR A 140 -0.86 -11.81 -9.07
C THR A 140 -0.54 -13.22 -9.51
#